data_AF-A0A816QG23-F1
#
_entry.id   AF-A0A816QG23-F1
#
_cell.length_a   1.000
_cell.length_b   1.000
_cell.length_c   1.000
_cell.angle_alpha   90.00
_cell.angle_beta   90.00
_cell.angle_gamma   90.00
#
_symmetry.space_group_name_H-M   'P 1'
#
loop_
_entity.id
_entity.type
_entity.pdbx_description
1 polymer ?
#
loop_
_entity_poly.entity_id
_entity_poly.type
_entity_poly.pdbx_seq_one_letter_code
_entity_poly.pdbx_strand_id
1 'polypeptide(L)'
;MGSSPSHVSASTRYTNSSWYDGKNNEEGELKIYSLRIGSVLGHGARHFLVMDGCHPDKRVCFEWTAINGEGIFSHYATKRIYGQQCLSLGRYKLSEVYKACCEATHDNLKYSSNNNCNHWTNRACLYLGWIVDCQWHCRYIL
;
A
#
# COMPACT_ATOMS: atom_id res chain seq x y z
N MET A 1 9.24 -35.20 -17.74
CA MET A 1 9.04 -33.80 -18.12
C MET A 1 7.84 -33.29 -17.34
N GLY A 2 8.07 -32.44 -16.35
CA GLY A 2 7.02 -31.85 -15.51
C GLY A 2 7.60 -30.59 -14.91
N SER A 3 7.25 -29.46 -15.50
CA SER A 3 7.66 -28.13 -15.07
C SER A 3 7.13 -27.87 -13.67
N SER A 4 8.02 -27.74 -12.69
CA SER A 4 7.68 -27.19 -11.38
C SER A 4 7.01 -25.82 -11.54
N PRO A 5 5.97 -25.51 -10.76
CA PRO A 5 5.34 -24.20 -10.80
C PRO A 5 6.39 -23.16 -10.44
N SER A 6 6.62 -22.23 -11.35
CA SER A 6 7.47 -21.07 -11.15
C SER A 6 7.03 -20.33 -9.89
N HIS A 7 7.78 -20.47 -8.81
CA HIS A 7 7.71 -19.59 -7.66
C HIS A 7 7.91 -18.17 -8.18
N VAL A 8 6.82 -17.41 -8.27
CA VAL A 8 6.90 -15.98 -8.55
C VAL A 8 7.60 -15.38 -7.34
N SER A 9 8.89 -15.07 -7.52
CA SER A 9 9.74 -14.40 -6.55
C SER A 9 8.95 -13.26 -5.90
N ALA A 10 8.79 -13.34 -4.58
CA ALA A 10 8.30 -12.24 -3.79
C ALA A 10 9.14 -11.01 -4.15
N SER A 11 8.47 -9.90 -4.49
CA SER A 11 9.06 -8.56 -4.52
C SER A 11 10.22 -8.47 -3.53
N THR A 12 11.41 -8.02 -3.95
CA THR A 12 12.55 -7.82 -3.04
C THR A 12 12.20 -6.70 -2.07
N ARG A 13 11.43 -7.03 -1.03
CA ARG A 13 10.99 -6.13 0.03
C ARG A 13 12.22 -5.84 0.88
N TYR A 14 12.62 -4.57 0.93
CA TYR A 14 13.65 -4.11 1.85
C TYR A 14 12.93 -3.55 3.08
N THR A 15 13.19 -4.14 4.25
CA THR A 15 12.51 -3.82 5.53
C THR A 15 13.44 -3.11 6.52
N ASN A 16 14.49 -2.43 6.05
CA ASN A 16 15.29 -1.57 6.90
C ASN A 16 14.54 -0.23 7.08
N SER A 17 14.15 0.08 8.32
CA SER A 17 13.29 1.22 8.66
C SER A 17 13.85 2.58 8.28
N SER A 18 15.18 2.72 8.19
CA SER A 18 15.82 4.00 7.84
C SER A 18 15.50 4.52 6.45
N TRP A 19 14.84 3.72 5.61
CA TRP A 19 14.60 4.01 4.20
C TRP A 19 13.19 4.52 3.90
N TYR A 20 12.24 4.34 4.81
CA TYR A 20 10.81 4.52 4.52
C TYR A 20 10.01 5.20 5.63
N ASP A 21 10.65 5.67 6.70
CA ASP A 21 10.01 6.47 7.75
C ASP A 21 10.12 8.00 7.54
N GLY A 22 10.91 8.42 6.55
CA GLY A 22 11.06 9.83 6.16
C GLY A 22 11.90 10.68 7.11
N LYS A 23 12.70 10.06 7.99
CA LYS A 23 13.58 10.78 8.92
C LYS A 23 14.62 11.66 8.24
N ASN A 24 14.96 11.44 6.98
CA ASN A 24 15.93 12.24 6.25
C ASN A 24 15.29 13.29 5.33
N ASN A 25 13.99 13.58 5.49
CA ASN A 25 13.23 14.52 4.67
C ASN A 25 13.25 14.20 3.16
N GLU A 26 13.25 12.91 2.81
CA GLU A 26 13.15 12.49 1.42
C GLU A 26 11.81 12.93 0.83
N GLU A 27 11.82 13.35 -0.44
CA GLU A 27 10.62 13.77 -1.16
C GLU A 27 10.43 12.94 -2.42
N GLY A 28 9.19 12.71 -2.78
CA GLY A 28 8.83 11.90 -3.94
C GLY A 28 7.43 12.20 -4.43
N GLU A 29 7.11 11.66 -5.59
CA GLU A 29 5.76 11.66 -6.13
C GLU A 29 4.96 10.52 -5.51
N LEU A 30 3.83 10.86 -4.88
CA LEU A 30 2.92 9.90 -4.28
C LEU A 30 1.87 9.42 -5.29
N LYS A 31 1.67 8.11 -5.37
CA LYS A 31 0.76 7.46 -6.31
C LYS A 31 -0.09 6.40 -5.62
N ILE A 32 -1.31 6.22 -6.08
CA ILE A 32 -2.19 5.11 -5.70
C ILE A 32 -2.04 4.00 -6.73
N TYR A 33 -1.77 2.78 -6.26
CA TYR A 33 -1.77 1.58 -7.08
C TYR A 33 -2.85 0.61 -6.59
N SER A 34 -3.44 -0.15 -7.51
CA SER A 34 -4.39 -1.22 -7.20
C SER A 34 -3.96 -2.53 -7.85
N LEU A 35 -3.99 -3.62 -7.07
CA LEU A 35 -3.77 -4.97 -7.55
C LEU A 35 -5.06 -5.77 -7.41
N ARG A 36 -5.53 -6.36 -8.50
CA ARG A 36 -6.58 -7.38 -8.46
C ARG A 36 -5.98 -8.69 -7.95
N ILE A 37 -6.58 -9.22 -6.89
CA ILE A 37 -6.20 -10.51 -6.30
C ILE A 37 -7.26 -11.54 -6.71
N GLY A 38 -6.85 -12.59 -7.42
CA GLY A 38 -7.72 -13.73 -7.69
C GLY A 38 -7.70 -14.69 -6.50
N SER A 39 -8.87 -15.08 -5.99
CA SER A 39 -8.99 -16.24 -5.08
C SER A 39 -10.01 -17.24 -5.63
N VAL A 40 -9.93 -18.48 -5.14
CA VAL A 40 -10.80 -19.61 -5.53
C VAL A 40 -12.30 -19.30 -5.35
N LEU A 41 -12.63 -18.34 -4.49
CA LEU A 41 -14.01 -17.98 -4.15
C LEU A 41 -14.43 -16.60 -4.70
N GLY A 42 -13.60 -15.91 -5.50
CA GLY A 42 -13.92 -14.57 -6.06
C GLY A 42 -12.72 -13.62 -6.25
N HIS A 43 -12.97 -12.43 -6.81
CA HIS A 43 -11.95 -11.39 -7.04
C HIS A 43 -11.91 -10.39 -5.87
N GLY A 44 -10.71 -10.11 -5.37
CA GLY A 44 -10.43 -9.04 -4.42
C GLY A 44 -9.57 -7.94 -5.02
N ALA A 45 -9.39 -6.84 -4.29
CA ALA A 45 -8.39 -5.82 -4.58
C ALA A 45 -7.49 -5.55 -3.37
N ARG A 46 -6.29 -5.04 -3.66
CA ARG A 46 -5.35 -4.48 -2.68
C ARG A 46 -4.84 -3.15 -3.19
N HIS A 47 -4.81 -2.16 -2.31
CA HIS A 47 -4.37 -0.81 -2.62
C HIS A 47 -3.03 -0.52 -1.97
N PHE A 48 -2.22 0.26 -2.66
CA PHE A 48 -0.91 0.69 -2.19
C PHE A 48 -0.79 2.19 -2.39
N LEU A 49 -0.23 2.86 -1.39
CA LEU A 49 0.33 4.19 -1.57
C LEU A 49 1.82 4.03 -1.83
N VAL A 50 2.29 4.59 -2.95
CA VAL A 50 3.66 4.39 -3.42
C VAL A 50 4.33 5.73 -3.65
N MET A 51 5.45 5.93 -3.00
CA MET A 51 6.34 7.06 -3.19
C MET A 51 7.46 6.70 -4.18
N ASP A 52 7.47 7.40 -5.31
CA ASP A 52 8.51 7.32 -6.34
C ASP A 52 9.47 8.53 -6.22
N GLY A 53 10.76 8.32 -6.51
CA GLY A 53 11.73 9.41 -6.61
C GLY A 53 12.37 9.85 -5.28
N CYS A 54 11.90 9.32 -4.14
CA CYS A 54 12.57 9.49 -2.85
C CYS A 54 13.89 8.70 -2.75
N HIS A 55 14.06 7.66 -3.59
CA HIS A 55 15.28 6.88 -3.74
C HIS A 55 15.55 6.59 -5.23
N PRO A 56 16.81 6.55 -5.69
CA PRO A 56 17.15 6.45 -7.12
C PRO A 56 16.78 5.10 -7.76
N ASP A 57 16.74 4.00 -6.99
CA ASP A 57 16.51 2.65 -7.50
C ASP A 57 15.31 1.95 -6.85
N LYS A 58 14.62 2.63 -5.93
CA LYS A 58 13.59 2.05 -5.08
C LYS A 58 12.41 3.00 -4.95
N ARG A 59 11.28 2.39 -4.64
CA ARG A 59 10.02 3.02 -4.32
C ARG A 59 9.69 2.66 -2.89
N VAL A 60 9.09 3.57 -2.14
CA VAL A 60 8.56 3.24 -0.81
C VAL A 60 7.08 2.92 -0.97
N CYS A 61 6.69 1.74 -0.50
CA CYS A 61 5.33 1.25 -0.57
C CYS A 61 4.73 1.24 0.83
N PHE A 62 3.51 1.74 0.95
CA PHE A 62 2.67 1.69 2.13
C PHE A 62 1.42 0.88 1.80
N GLU A 63 1.11 -0.08 2.65
CA GLU A 63 -0.04 -0.95 2.46
C GLU A 63 -0.71 -1.25 3.79
N TRP A 64 -2.02 -1.46 3.72
CA TRP A 64 -2.80 -2.00 4.82
C TRP A 64 -3.43 -3.32 4.39
N THR A 65 -3.28 -4.31 5.25
CA THR A 65 -3.86 -5.65 5.07
C THR A 65 -4.55 -6.10 6.33
N ALA A 66 -5.48 -7.05 6.20
CA ALA A 66 -6.06 -7.69 7.36
C ALA A 66 -5.44 -9.08 7.55
N ILE A 67 -5.00 -9.40 8.77
CA ILE A 67 -4.58 -10.74 9.20
C ILE A 67 -5.29 -11.07 10.50
N ASN A 68 -5.87 -12.26 10.60
CA ASN A 68 -6.82 -12.69 11.63
C ASN A 68 -7.88 -11.65 12.10
N GLY A 69 -8.45 -10.88 11.17
CA GLY A 69 -9.46 -9.84 11.43
C GLY A 69 -8.88 -8.49 11.78
N GLU A 70 -7.58 -8.44 12.05
CA GLU A 70 -6.88 -7.24 12.52
C GLU A 70 -6.17 -6.54 11.37
N GLY A 71 -6.29 -5.22 11.35
CA GLY A 71 -5.65 -4.32 10.41
C GLY A 71 -4.16 -4.18 10.70
N ILE A 72 -3.35 -4.53 9.73
CA ILE A 72 -1.90 -4.46 9.79
C ILE A 72 -1.42 -3.48 8.73
N PHE A 73 -0.79 -2.44 9.22
CA PHE A 73 -0.03 -1.51 8.40
C PHE A 73 1.37 -2.08 8.12
N SER A 74 1.75 -2.07 6.86
CA SER A 74 3.07 -2.46 6.39
C SER A 74 3.64 -1.40 5.47
N HIS A 75 4.95 -1.26 5.55
CA HIS A 75 5.74 -0.37 4.71
C HIS A 75 7.06 -1.03 4.40
N TYR A 76 7.54 -0.83 3.17
CA TYR A 76 8.78 -1.42 2.69
C TYR A 76 9.27 -0.69 1.45
N ALA A 77 10.56 -0.77 1.17
CA ALA A 77 11.08 -0.34 -0.12
C ALA A 77 11.03 -1.51 -1.12
N THR A 78 10.78 -1.21 -2.39
CA THR A 78 10.79 -2.18 -3.49
C THR A 78 11.21 -1.54 -4.80
N LYS A 79 11.80 -2.32 -5.70
CA LYS A 79 12.13 -1.87 -7.08
C LYS A 79 10.92 -1.89 -8.01
N ARG A 80 9.89 -2.69 -7.67
CA ARG A 80 8.71 -2.92 -8.54
C ARG A 80 7.44 -2.99 -7.72
N ILE A 81 6.37 -2.44 -8.27
CA ILE A 81 5.01 -2.56 -7.73
C ILE A 81 4.22 -3.47 -8.65
N TYR A 82 3.65 -4.53 -8.07
CA TYR A 82 2.76 -5.44 -8.78
C TYR A 82 1.34 -4.91 -8.61
N GLY A 83 0.97 -3.92 -9.42
CA GLY A 83 -0.33 -3.26 -9.40
C GLY A 83 -0.42 -2.26 -10.55
N GLN A 84 -1.65 -1.87 -10.91
CA GLN A 84 -1.91 -0.81 -11.86
C GLN A 84 -1.89 0.54 -11.14
N GLN A 85 -1.15 1.51 -11.67
CA GLN A 85 -1.23 2.89 -11.18
C GLN A 85 -2.63 3.45 -11.51
N CYS A 86 -3.31 3.97 -10.50
CA CYS A 86 -4.66 4.52 -10.63
C CYS A 86 -4.65 6.05 -10.65
N LEU A 87 -3.87 6.68 -9.75
CA LEU A 87 -3.87 8.13 -9.54
C LEU A 87 -2.50 8.60 -9.06
N SER A 88 -2.08 9.81 -9.48
CA SER A 88 -0.97 10.55 -8.88
C SER A 88 -1.51 11.68 -8.01
N LEU A 89 -0.97 11.83 -6.81
CA LEU A 89 -1.40 12.80 -5.80
C LEU A 89 -0.45 14.00 -5.68
N GLY A 90 0.65 14.00 -6.43
CA GLY A 90 1.67 15.06 -6.39
C GLY A 90 2.85 14.73 -5.49
N ARG A 91 3.65 15.76 -5.17
CA ARG A 91 4.91 15.61 -4.42
C ARG A 91 4.68 15.83 -2.92
N TYR A 92 5.24 14.94 -2.11
CA TYR A 92 5.16 14.98 -0.65
C TYR A 92 6.49 14.64 0.00
N LYS A 93 6.66 15.03 1.25
CA LYS A 93 7.70 14.45 2.11
C LYS A 93 7.29 13.05 2.52
N LEU A 94 8.26 12.15 2.54
CA LEU A 94 8.06 10.76 2.94
C LEU A 94 7.51 10.63 4.37
N SER A 95 7.92 11.52 5.27
CA SER A 95 7.44 11.59 6.65
C SER A 95 5.97 12.01 6.76
N GLU A 96 5.50 12.90 5.87
CA GLU A 96 4.09 13.31 5.81
C GLU A 96 3.21 12.14 5.37
N VAL A 97 3.64 11.43 4.33
CA VAL A 97 2.94 10.23 3.84
C VAL A 97 2.93 9.12 4.88
N TYR A 98 4.08 8.87 5.52
CA TYR A 98 4.17 7.88 6.59
C TYR A 98 3.23 8.21 7.75
N LYS A 99 3.22 9.47 8.22
CA LYS A 99 2.32 9.93 9.28
C LYS A 99 0.85 9.73 8.87
N ALA A 100 0.46 10.16 7.68
CA ALA A 100 -0.91 9.99 7.19
C ALA A 100 -1.34 8.51 7.14
N CYS A 101 -0.44 7.61 6.74
CA CYS A 101 -0.69 6.17 6.73
C CYS A 101 -0.85 5.59 8.15
N CYS A 102 -0.05 6.07 9.11
CA CYS A 102 -0.19 5.70 10.52
C CYS A 102 -1.55 6.15 11.09
N GLU A 103 -1.94 7.41 10.89
CA GLU A 103 -3.25 7.93 11.34
C GLU A 103 -4.40 7.14 10.72
N ALA A 104 -4.36 6.91 9.41
CA ALA A 104 -5.36 6.10 8.71
C ALA A 104 -5.45 4.65 9.23
N THR A 105 -4.36 4.11 9.80
CA THR A 105 -4.33 2.78 10.42
C THR A 105 -4.93 2.78 11.81
N HIS A 106 -4.66 3.79 12.64
CA HIS A 106 -5.27 3.92 13.96
C HIS A 106 -6.80 3.97 13.88
N ASP A 107 -7.34 4.62 12.85
CA ASP A 107 -8.78 4.64 12.57
C ASP A 107 -9.32 3.34 11.92
N ASN A 108 -8.43 2.41 11.58
CA ASN A 108 -8.72 1.24 10.75
C ASN A 108 -8.12 -0.06 11.32
N LEU A 109 -8.23 -0.25 12.64
CA LEU A 109 -7.64 -1.38 13.37
C LEU A 109 -8.34 -2.72 13.14
N LYS A 110 -9.64 -2.73 12.84
CA LYS A 110 -10.41 -3.97 12.62
C LYS A 110 -10.97 -4.04 11.22
N TYR A 111 -10.81 -5.18 10.54
CA TYR A 111 -11.36 -5.38 9.21
C TYR A 111 -12.89 -5.55 9.26
N SER A 112 -13.59 -4.85 8.36
CA SER A 112 -14.99 -5.10 8.04
C SER A 112 -15.31 -4.63 6.62
N SER A 113 -16.54 -4.84 6.13
CA SER A 113 -16.99 -4.28 4.85
C SER A 113 -16.87 -2.75 4.80
N ASN A 114 -16.99 -2.09 5.94
CA ASN A 114 -16.94 -0.63 6.10
C ASN A 114 -15.56 -0.17 6.65
N ASN A 115 -14.60 -1.08 6.73
CA ASN A 115 -13.29 -0.82 7.31
C ASN A 115 -12.25 -1.76 6.68
N ASN A 116 -11.81 -1.43 5.47
CA ASN A 116 -10.96 -2.29 4.65
C ASN A 116 -9.92 -1.47 3.88
N CYS A 117 -9.28 -2.11 2.90
CA CYS A 117 -8.23 -1.51 2.10
C CYS A 117 -8.65 -0.22 1.37
N ASN A 118 -9.90 -0.12 0.89
CA ASN A 118 -10.44 1.10 0.30
C ASN A 118 -10.49 2.23 1.32
N HIS A 119 -11.07 1.94 2.49
CA HIS A 119 -11.32 2.93 3.54
C HIS A 119 -10.00 3.46 4.10
N TRP A 120 -9.03 2.58 4.31
CA TRP A 120 -7.68 2.98 4.69
C TRP A 120 -7.04 3.92 3.66
N THR A 121 -7.11 3.58 2.37
CA THR A 121 -6.56 4.45 1.31
C THR A 121 -7.28 5.81 1.25
N ASN A 122 -8.61 5.83 1.32
CA ASN A 122 -9.39 7.06 1.32
C ASN A 122 -9.02 7.97 2.51
N ARG A 123 -8.88 7.40 3.72
CA ARG A 123 -8.47 8.15 4.93
C ARG A 123 -7.04 8.67 4.83
N ALA A 124 -6.10 7.85 4.37
CA ALA A 124 -4.71 8.28 4.18
C ALA A 124 -4.63 9.44 3.17
N CYS A 125 -5.40 9.38 2.08
CA CYS A 125 -5.50 10.49 1.11
C CYS A 125 -6.13 11.74 1.75
N LEU A 126 -7.18 11.58 2.58
CA LEU A 126 -7.82 12.68 3.28
C LEU A 126 -6.83 13.42 4.21
N TYR A 127 -6.00 12.69 4.95
CA TYR A 127 -4.95 13.27 5.79
C TYR A 127 -3.87 14.03 4.98
N LEU A 128 -3.76 13.75 3.68
CA LEU A 128 -2.87 14.44 2.74
C LEU A 128 -3.57 15.55 1.94
N GLY A 129 -4.84 15.84 2.27
CA GLY A 129 -5.64 16.89 1.63
C GLY A 129 -6.37 16.46 0.35
N TRP A 130 -6.46 15.16 0.06
CA TRP A 130 -7.14 14.62 -1.11
C TRP A 130 -8.45 13.93 -0.76
N ILE A 131 -9.49 14.19 -1.56
CA ILE A 131 -10.74 13.42 -1.51
C ILE A 131 -10.67 12.37 -2.62
N VAL A 132 -10.52 11.10 -2.22
CA VAL A 132 -10.47 9.95 -3.12
C VAL A 132 -11.56 8.96 -2.70
N ASP A 133 -12.19 8.33 -3.68
CA ASP A 133 -13.18 7.28 -3.46
C ASP A 133 -12.77 5.95 -4.13
N CYS A 134 -12.10 5.09 -3.38
CA CYS A 134 -11.80 3.72 -3.81
C CYS A 134 -13.03 2.81 -3.67
N GLN A 135 -13.57 2.31 -4.79
CA GLN A 135 -14.74 1.43 -4.82
C GLN A 135 -14.44 0.02 -5.34
N TRP A 136 -13.52 -0.69 -4.70
CA TRP A 136 -13.23 -2.09 -5.05
C TRP A 136 -13.82 -3.08 -4.06
N HIS A 137 -14.11 -4.30 -4.51
CA HIS A 137 -14.42 -5.37 -3.59
C HIS A 137 -13.12 -5.82 -2.88
N CYS A 138 -12.83 -5.30 -1.68
CA CYS A 138 -11.70 -5.78 -0.87
C CYS A 138 -12.07 -7.13 -0.28
N ARG A 139 -11.35 -8.20 -0.65
CA ARG A 139 -11.50 -9.50 0.02
C ARG A 139 -10.39 -9.67 1.05
N TYR A 140 -10.79 -10.10 2.23
CA TYR A 140 -9.90 -10.53 3.30
C TYR A 140 -8.93 -11.62 2.82
N ILE A 141 -7.63 -11.43 3.03
CA ILE A 141 -6.60 -12.43 2.74
C ILE A 141 -6.49 -13.29 4.01
N LEU A 142 -6.98 -14.53 3.95
CA LEU A 142 -6.82 -15.56 5.00
C LEU A 142 -5.39 -16.11 5.00
#